data_AF-A0A920SBR2-F1
#
_entry.id   AF-A0A920SBR2-F1
#
_cell.length_a   1.000
_cell.length_b   1.000
_cell.length_c   1.000
_cell.angle_alpha   90.00
_cell.angle_beta   90.00
_cell.angle_gamma   90.00
#
_symmetry.space_group_name_H-M   'P 1'
#
loop_
_entity.id
_entity.type
_entity.pdbx_description
1 polymer ?
#
loop_
_entity_poly.entity_id
_entity_poly.type
_entity_poly.pdbx_seq_one_letter_code
_entity_poly.pdbx_strand_id
1 'polypeptide(L)' 'MKESRLDSGDDSTAWEQELGIDRTRAAFIDGDFDTGVAYTGAGAGLISEILTVAEVFKDLVDGSHSLARKLV' A
#
# COMPACT_ATOMS: atom_id res chain seq x y z
N MET A 1 37.07 -13.88 -18.82
CA MET A 1 35.82 -13.54 -18.14
C MET A 1 36.15 -13.13 -16.72
N LYS A 2 35.90 -11.87 -16.35
CA LYS A 2 35.99 -11.45 -14.94
C LYS A 2 34.63 -11.75 -14.33
N GLU A 3 34.60 -12.67 -13.38
CA GLU A 3 33.42 -12.90 -12.54
C GLU A 3 33.12 -11.60 -11.80
N SER A 4 31.95 -11.01 -12.04
CA SER A 4 31.44 -9.94 -11.22
C SER A 4 31.14 -10.54 -9.85
N ARG A 5 32.03 -10.32 -8.88
CA ARG A 5 31.67 -10.43 -7.47
C ARG A 5 30.49 -9.47 -7.27
N LEU A 6 29.30 -10.04 -7.15
CA LEU A 6 28.19 -9.38 -6.47
C LEU A 6 28.68 -9.15 -5.05
N ASP A 7 29.08 -7.90 -4.80
CA ASP A 7 29.40 -7.40 -3.47
C ASP A 7 28.10 -7.42 -2.67
N SER A 8 27.89 -8.47 -1.89
CA SER A 8 26.72 -8.65 -1.03
C SER A 8 26.87 -7.86 0.28
N GLY A 9 27.40 -6.63 0.17
CA GLY A 9 27.66 -5.72 1.27
C GLY A 9 26.72 -4.53 1.17
N ASP A 10 25.78 -4.45 2.12
CA ASP A 10 24.90 -3.30 2.38
C ASP A 10 23.67 -3.08 1.48
N ASP A 11 23.07 -4.17 0.99
CA ASP A 11 21.81 -4.06 0.24
C ASP A 11 20.65 -3.56 1.14
N SER A 12 20.63 -3.93 2.43
CA SER A 12 19.53 -3.56 3.34
C SER A 12 19.39 -2.07 3.59
N THR A 13 20.50 -1.32 3.70
CA THR A 13 20.46 0.15 3.89
C THR A 13 20.06 0.84 2.60
N ALA A 14 20.48 0.30 1.46
CA ALA A 14 19.97 0.73 0.16
C ALA A 14 18.46 0.47 0.05
N TRP A 15 17.98 -0.71 0.45
CA TRP A 15 16.54 -1.04 0.48
C TRP A 15 15.77 -0.22 1.51
N GLU A 16 16.32 0.14 2.67
CA GLU A 16 15.64 1.03 3.64
C GLU A 16 15.60 2.49 3.15
N GLN A 17 16.63 2.95 2.43
CA GLN A 17 16.59 4.20 1.65
C GLN A 17 15.55 4.13 0.52
N GLU A 18 15.48 3.01 -0.20
CA GLU A 18 14.64 2.78 -1.37
C GLU A 18 13.16 2.58 -0.99
N LEU A 19 12.89 1.82 0.07
CA LEU A 19 11.57 1.44 0.57
C LEU A 19 11.07 2.35 1.69
N GLY A 20 11.82 3.40 2.06
CA GLY A 20 11.30 4.63 2.66
C GLY A 20 10.44 4.49 3.92
N ILE A 21 10.68 3.48 4.77
CA ILE A 21 9.92 3.26 6.01
C ILE A 21 9.94 4.52 6.89
N ASP A 22 11.10 5.19 7.00
CA ASP A 22 11.22 6.43 7.77
C ASP A 22 10.37 7.58 7.20
N ARG A 23 10.16 7.60 5.88
CA ARG A 23 9.31 8.59 5.19
C ARG A 23 7.82 8.22 5.24
N THR A 24 7.49 6.98 5.61
CA THR A 24 6.11 6.53 5.80
C THR A 24 5.46 7.28 6.95
N ARG A 25 6.20 7.44 8.06
CA ARG A 25 5.69 8.17 9.23
C ARG A 25 5.30 9.60 8.89
N ALA A 26 6.16 10.31 8.16
CA ALA A 26 5.91 11.69 7.77
C ALA A 26 4.57 11.83 7.02
N ALA A 27 4.25 10.89 6.11
CA ALA A 27 2.98 10.89 5.39
C ALA A 27 1.78 10.44 6.28
N PHE A 28 1.88 9.32 6.98
CA PHE A 28 0.73 8.70 7.67
C PHE A 28 0.40 9.30 9.04
N ILE A 29 1.39 9.87 9.73
CA ILE A 29 1.22 10.43 11.08
C ILE A 29 1.22 11.96 11.02
N ASP A 30 2.21 12.53 10.33
CA ASP A 30 2.43 13.98 10.33
C ASP A 30 1.71 14.68 9.15
N GLY A 31 1.18 13.92 8.18
CA GLY A 31 0.43 14.45 7.04
C GLY A 31 1.29 15.12 5.96
N ASP A 32 2.60 14.92 5.98
CA ASP A 32 3.53 15.42 4.96
C ASP A 32 3.51 14.50 3.73
N PHE A 33 2.71 14.88 2.74
CA PHE A 33 2.63 14.19 1.44
C PHE A 33 3.59 14.76 0.38
N ASP A 34 4.29 15.86 0.68
CA ASP A 34 5.26 16.46 -0.23
C ASP A 34 6.61 15.73 -0.16
N THR A 35 7.03 15.37 1.07
CA THR A 35 8.29 14.67 1.33
C THR A 35 8.11 13.26 1.90
N GLY A 36 6.94 12.93 2.46
CA GLY A 36 6.62 11.58 2.92
C GLY A 36 6.27 10.59 1.81
N VAL A 37 6.14 9.31 2.16
CA VAL A 37 5.70 8.25 1.24
C VAL A 37 4.42 7.58 1.79
N ALA A 38 3.30 7.76 1.08
CA ALA A 38 2.03 7.14 1.42
C ALA A 38 1.84 5.82 0.65
N TYR A 39 2.22 4.70 1.25
CA TYR A 39 2.05 3.36 0.66
C TYR A 39 0.58 2.96 0.55
N THR A 40 0.10 2.77 -0.68
CA THR A 40 -1.24 2.25 -0.97
C THR A 40 -1.19 1.26 -2.13
N GLY A 41 -2.17 0.35 -2.19
CA GLY A 41 -2.36 -0.52 -3.34
C GLY A 41 -3.16 0.16 -4.46
N ALA A 42 -3.14 -0.42 -5.67
CA ALA A 42 -3.87 0.10 -6.83
C ALA A 42 -5.38 0.29 -6.59
N GLY A 43 -5.97 -0.44 -5.62
CA GLY A 43 -7.37 -0.28 -5.23
C GLY A 43 -7.71 1.05 -4.55
N ALA A 44 -6.72 1.84 -4.11
CA ALA A 44 -6.95 3.12 -3.46
C ALA A 44 -7.71 4.11 -4.36
N GLY A 45 -7.51 4.05 -5.69
CA GLY A 45 -8.25 4.88 -6.64
C GLY A 45 -9.75 4.58 -6.74
N LEU A 46 -10.23 3.47 -6.15
CA LEU A 46 -11.65 3.11 -6.08
C LEU A 46 -12.32 3.61 -4.80
N ILE A 47 -11.54 4.05 -3.79
CA ILE A 47 -12.05 4.49 -2.50
C ILE A 47 -12.50 5.95 -2.63
N SER A 48 -13.78 6.20 -2.33
CA SER A 48 -14.38 7.54 -2.44
C SER A 48 -14.90 8.10 -1.11
N GLU A 49 -15.00 7.26 -0.08
CA GLU A 49 -15.58 7.62 1.22
C GLU A 49 -14.73 7.04 2.37
N ILE A 50 -14.72 7.74 3.50
CA ILE A 50 -14.12 7.24 4.75
C ILE A 50 -15.23 6.51 5.51
N LEU A 51 -15.05 5.20 5.70
CA LEU A 51 -16.01 4.33 6.36
C LEU A 51 -15.40 3.70 7.60
N THR A 52 -16.28 3.32 8.54
CA THR A 52 -15.87 2.44 9.64
C THR A 52 -15.56 1.05 9.11
N VAL A 53 -14.74 0.29 9.86
CA VAL A 53 -14.42 -1.10 9.50
C VAL A 53 -15.69 -1.94 9.35
N ALA A 54 -16.69 -1.74 10.23
CA ALA A 54 -17.95 -2.49 10.17
C ALA A 54 -18.74 -2.22 8.88
N GLU A 55 -18.78 -0.96 8.42
CA GLU A 55 -19.43 -0.58 7.16
C GLU A 55 -18.70 -1.19 5.96
N VAL A 56 -17.36 -1.15 5.94
CA VAL A 56 -16.56 -1.77 4.87
C VAL A 56 -16.89 -3.26 4.72
N PHE A 57 -16.92 -4.01 5.83
CA PHE A 57 -17.24 -5.44 5.77
C PHE A 57 -18.68 -5.69 5.32
N LYS A 58 -19.63 -4.88 5.78
CA LYS A 58 -21.03 -4.99 5.35
C LYS A 58 -21.15 -4.79 3.84
N ASP A 59 -20.55 -3.73 3.30
CA ASP A 59 -20.63 -3.40 1.87
C ASP A 59 -19.95 -4.46 1.01
N LEU A 60 -18.82 -5.02 1.46
CA LEU A 60 -18.15 -6.13 0.76
C LEU A 60 -19.05 -7.37 0.68
N VAL A 61 -19.71 -7.75 1.79
CA VAL A 61 -20.58 -8.93 1.84
C VAL A 61 -21.85 -8.71 1.01
N ASP A 62 -22.54 -7.59 1.22
CA ASP A 62 -23.77 -7.25 0.51
C ASP A 62 -23.53 -7.09 -1.00
N GLY A 63 -22.42 -6.43 -1.36
CA GLY A 63 -21.97 -6.28 -2.75
C GLY A 63 -21.68 -7.62 -3.42
N SER A 64 -20.99 -8.52 -2.73
CA SER A 64 -20.70 -9.88 -3.23
C SER A 64 -21.98 -10.67 -3.50
N HIS A 65 -22.93 -10.66 -2.56
CA HIS A 65 -24.22 -11.31 -2.75
C HIS A 65 -25.05 -10.68 -3.88
N SER A 66 -25.06 -9.34 -3.97
CA SER A 66 -25.75 -8.65 -5.05
C SER A 66 -25.15 -8.98 -6.41
N LEU A 67 -23.84 -9.10 -6.53
CA LEU A 67 -23.18 -9.46 -7.78
C LEU A 67 -23.50 -10.90 -8.15
N ALA A 68 -23.39 -11.85 -7.22
CA ALA A 68 -23.72 -13.25 -7.46
C ALA A 68 -25.15 -13.44 -7.98
N ARG A 69 -26.14 -12.74 -7.40
CA ARG A 69 -27.54 -12.79 -7.87
C ARG A 69 -27.77 -12.19 -9.27
N LYS A 70 -26.87 -11.34 -9.77
CA LYS A 70 -26.99 -10.74 -11.11
C LYS A 70 -26.33 -11.58 -12.20
N LEU A 71 -25.45 -12.51 -11.81
CA LEU A 71 -24.68 -13.35 -12.72
C LEU A 71 -25.29 -14.77 -12.90
N VAL A 72 -26.35 -15.09 -12.15
CA VAL A 72 -27.13 -16.33 -12.23
C VAL A 72 -28.52 -15.99 -12.74
#